data_AF-A0A968JNE7-F1
#
_entry.id   AF-A0A968JNE7-F1
#
_cell.length_a   1.000
_cell.length_b   1.000
_cell.length_c   1.000
_cell.angle_alpha   90.00
_cell.angle_beta   90.00
_cell.angle_gamma   90.00
#
_symmetry.space_group_name_H-M   'P 1'
#
loop_
_entity.id
_entity.type
_entity.pdbx_description
1 polymer ?
#
loop_
_entity_poly.entity_id
_entity_poly.type
_entity_poly.pdbx_seq_one_letter_code
_entity_poly.pdbx_strand_id
1 'polypeptide(L)'
;MRGKFRKSFEEPQPFLPGKVEQITINLPDVNHTFKKGHRLMLQVQSSWFPLFDLNPGKMMNIFEAGPNDFKKATNRVYHSLNHPSVVILNVLD
;
A
#
# COMPACT_ATOMS: atom_id res chain seq x y z
N MET A 1 1.40 -1.05 -5.24
CA MET A 1 1.24 -2.50 -4.97
C MET A 1 -0.25 -2.84 -4.79
N ARG A 2 -0.68 -4.03 -5.21
CA ARG A 2 -2.02 -4.56 -4.92
C ARG A 2 -1.93 -5.66 -3.88
N GLY A 3 -2.58 -5.50 -2.73
CA GLY A 3 -2.30 -6.30 -1.54
C GLY A 3 -2.66 -7.80 -1.62
N LYS A 4 -3.46 -8.24 -2.60
CA LYS A 4 -3.65 -9.69 -2.84
C LYS A 4 -2.33 -10.38 -3.20
N PHE A 5 -1.36 -9.64 -3.76
CA PHE A 5 -0.03 -10.14 -4.13
C PHE A 5 1.05 -9.87 -3.07
N ARG A 6 0.68 -9.54 -1.82
CA ARG A 6 1.64 -9.15 -0.77
C ARG A 6 2.69 -10.22 -0.42
N LYS A 7 2.40 -11.50 -0.72
CA LYS A 7 3.27 -12.65 -0.45
C LYS A 7 3.84 -13.30 -1.71
N SER A 8 3.07 -13.31 -2.81
CA SER A 8 3.47 -13.87 -4.09
C SER A 8 2.74 -13.15 -5.22
N PHE A 9 3.43 -12.91 -6.33
CA PHE A 9 2.81 -12.40 -7.56
C PHE A 9 2.07 -13.49 -8.34
N GLU A 10 2.43 -14.76 -8.13
CA GLU A 10 1.83 -15.92 -8.79
C GLU A 10 0.60 -16.44 -8.04
N GLU A 11 0.64 -16.39 -6.70
CA GLU A 11 -0.40 -16.91 -5.83
C GLU A 11 -1.10 -15.78 -5.04
N PRO A 12 -2.14 -15.15 -5.60
CA PRO A 12 -2.84 -14.08 -4.91
C PRO A 12 -3.67 -14.64 -3.74
N GLN A 13 -3.62 -13.97 -2.59
CA GLN A 13 -4.31 -14.37 -1.37
C GLN A 13 -5.23 -13.25 -0.84
N PRO A 14 -6.44 -13.58 -0.35
CA PRO A 14 -7.31 -12.58 0.25
C PRO A 14 -6.72 -11.99 1.54
N PHE A 15 -7.21 -10.81 1.92
CA PHE A 15 -7.10 -10.35 3.30
C PHE A 15 -8.26 -10.89 4.12
N LEU A 16 -8.00 -11.22 5.38
CA LEU A 16 -9.04 -11.50 6.35
C LEU A 16 -9.43 -10.17 7.03
N PRO A 17 -10.71 -9.77 7.01
CA PRO A 17 -11.15 -8.53 7.65
C PRO A 17 -10.72 -8.45 9.12
N GLY A 18 -10.18 -7.31 9.54
CA GLY A 18 -9.73 -7.07 10.92
C GLY A 18 -8.39 -7.70 11.30
N LYS A 19 -7.85 -8.62 10.48
CA LYS A 19 -6.53 -9.19 10.70
C LYS A 19 -5.44 -8.24 10.22
N VAL A 20 -4.53 -7.87 11.11
CA VAL A 20 -3.34 -7.09 10.76
C VAL A 20 -2.38 -7.96 9.95
N GLU A 21 -1.94 -7.47 8.79
CA GLU A 21 -1.03 -8.16 7.89
C GLU A 21 0.06 -7.18 7.45
N GLN A 22 1.30 -7.67 7.32
CA GLN A 22 2.41 -6.87 6.81
C GLN A 22 2.33 -6.74 5.29
N ILE A 23 2.65 -5.54 4.79
CA ILE A 23 2.76 -5.24 3.36
C ILE A 23 4.11 -4.55 3.14
N THR A 24 4.94 -5.12 2.27
CA THR A 24 6.21 -4.52 1.87
C THR A 24 6.04 -3.83 0.53
N ILE A 25 6.35 -2.54 0.46
CA ILE A 25 6.27 -1.76 -0.78
C ILE A 25 7.69 -1.28 -1.12
N ASN A 26 8.20 -1.70 -2.27
CA ASN A 26 9.44 -1.16 -2.81
C ASN A 26 9.15 0.21 -3.41
N LEU A 27 9.84 1.23 -2.91
CA LEU A 27 9.78 2.58 -3.45
C LEU A 27 10.86 2.76 -4.52
N PRO A 28 10.65 3.62 -5.52
CA PRO A 28 11.72 4.01 -6.44
C PRO A 28 12.91 4.63 -5.71
N ASP A 29 14.11 4.44 -6.27
CA ASP A 29 15.32 5.08 -5.75
C ASP A 29 15.22 6.61 -5.82
N VAL A 30 15.85 7.26 -4.84
CA VAL A 30 15.91 8.72 -4.74
C VAL A 30 17.35 9.14 -4.44
N ASN A 31 17.81 10.17 -5.14
CA ASN A 31 19.03 10.90 -4.78
C ASN A 31 18.64 12.35 -4.49
N HIS A 32 18.33 12.65 -3.23
CA HIS A 32 17.77 13.93 -2.83
C HIS A 32 18.34 14.41 -1.48
N THR A 33 18.51 15.73 -1.35
CA THR A 33 18.93 16.38 -0.10
C THR A 33 17.81 17.25 0.44
N PHE A 34 17.29 16.88 1.61
CA PHE A 34 16.37 17.74 2.37
C PHE A 34 17.16 18.88 3.03
N LYS A 35 17.00 20.10 2.53
CA LYS A 35 17.71 21.28 3.05
C LYS A 35 17.20 21.71 4.42
N LYS A 36 17.96 22.57 5.10
CA LYS A 36 17.53 23.21 6.35
C LYS A 36 16.15 23.86 6.18
N GLY A 37 15.23 23.52 7.07
CA GLY A 37 13.83 23.98 7.02
C GLY A 37 12.88 23.09 6.23
N HIS A 38 13.37 22.15 5.42
CA HIS A 38 12.54 21.16 4.73
C HIS A 38 12.09 20.04 5.70
N ARG A 39 11.06 19.29 5.29
CA ARG A 39 10.56 18.13 6.02
C ARG A 39 10.38 16.94 5.08
N LEU A 40 10.67 15.74 5.58
CA LEU A 40 10.21 14.51 4.97
C LEU A 40 8.70 14.36 5.23
N MET A 41 7.93 14.04 4.21
CA MET A 41 6.50 13.73 4.33
C MET A 41 6.24 12.37 3.70
N LEU A 42 5.54 11.50 4.44
CA LEU A 42 5.03 10.23 3.94
C LEU A 42 3.52 10.35 3.77
N GLN A 43 3.02 10.09 2.56
CA GLN A 43 1.60 10.00 2.27
C GLN A 43 1.23 8.55 1.96
N VAL A 44 0.18 8.05 2.60
CA VAL A 44 -0.32 6.68 2.38
C VAL A 44 -1.79 6.78 1.95
N GLN A 45 -2.08 6.18 0.80
CA GLN A 45 -3.41 6.11 0.23
C GLN A 45 -3.66 4.73 -0.36
N SER A 46 -4.94 4.36 -0.49
CA SER A 46 -5.37 3.04 -0.99
C SER A 46 -5.80 3.04 -2.46
N SER A 47 -5.69 4.17 -3.14
CA SER A 47 -6.02 4.33 -4.56
C SER A 47 -5.16 5.41 -5.20
N TRP A 48 -4.96 5.35 -6.51
CA TRP A 48 -4.31 6.40 -7.29
C TRP A 48 -4.90 6.43 -8.70
N PHE A 49 -6.18 6.75 -8.77
CA PHE A 49 -6.92 6.84 -10.03
C PHE A 49 -6.64 8.19 -10.72
N PRO A 50 -6.54 8.25 -12.06
CA PRO A 50 -6.72 7.17 -13.04
C PRO A 50 -5.45 6.39 -13.38
N LEU A 51 -4.29 6.71 -12.76
CA LEU A 51 -3.02 6.06 -13.07
C LEU A 51 -3.05 4.54 -12.79
N PHE A 52 -3.70 4.15 -11.70
CA PHE A 52 -4.01 2.76 -11.37
C PHE A 52 -5.52 2.56 -11.25
N ASP A 53 -6.00 1.40 -11.69
CA ASP A 53 -7.38 0.97 -11.56
C ASP A 53 -7.81 0.88 -10.08
N LEU A 54 -9.09 1.16 -9.82
CA LEU A 54 -9.66 1.06 -8.48
C LEU A 54 -9.71 -0.40 -8.05
N ASN A 55 -9.33 -0.68 -6.81
CA ASN A 55 -9.52 -2.02 -6.24
C ASN A 55 -11.00 -2.17 -5.83
N PRO A 56 -11.74 -3.19 -6.30
CA PRO A 56 -13.12 -3.45 -5.91
C PRO A 56 -13.32 -3.72 -4.41
N GLY A 57 -12.25 -4.03 -3.68
CA GLY A 57 -12.35 -4.41 -2.27
C GLY A 57 -12.85 -5.84 -2.06
N LYS A 58 -12.75 -6.69 -3.10
CA LYS A 58 -13.02 -8.13 -3.04
C LYS A 58 -11.98 -8.94 -3.81
N MET A 59 -11.85 -10.22 -3.45
CA MET A 59 -10.97 -11.15 -4.16
C MET A 59 -11.62 -11.56 -5.48
N MET A 60 -11.10 -11.05 -6.60
CA MET A 60 -11.55 -11.41 -7.96
C MET A 60 -10.50 -11.05 -9.02
N ASN A 61 -10.78 -11.42 -10.27
CA ASN A 61 -10.15 -10.81 -11.44
C ASN A 61 -10.72 -9.40 -11.65
N ILE A 62 -9.86 -8.38 -11.64
CA ILE A 62 -10.31 -6.98 -11.61
C ILE A 62 -10.86 -6.50 -12.95
N PHE A 63 -10.43 -7.12 -14.05
CA PHE A 63 -10.91 -6.81 -15.40
C PHE A 63 -12.36 -7.25 -15.62
N GLU A 64 -12.88 -8.12 -14.76
CA GLU A 64 -14.27 -8.58 -14.76
C GLU A 64 -15.15 -7.77 -13.78
N ALA A 65 -14.59 -6.76 -13.09
CA ALA A 65 -15.32 -6.00 -12.08
C ALA A 65 -16.38 -5.09 -12.72
N GLY A 66 -17.64 -5.30 -12.34
CA GLY A 66 -18.76 -4.41 -12.69
C GLY A 66 -18.99 -3.30 -11.65
N PRO A 67 -19.89 -2.33 -11.91
CA PRO A 67 -20.16 -1.24 -10.96
C PRO A 67 -20.57 -1.69 -9.54
N ASN A 68 -21.33 -2.79 -9.43
CA ASN A 68 -21.83 -3.32 -8.15
C ASN A 68 -20.76 -4.08 -7.34
N ASP A 69 -19.58 -4.27 -7.91
CA ASP A 69 -18.49 -5.02 -7.30
C ASP A 69 -17.64 -4.20 -6.35
N PHE A 70 -17.67 -2.88 -6.50
CA PHE A 70 -16.89 -1.94 -5.72
C PHE A 70 -17.53 -1.71 -4.36
N LYS A 71 -16.79 -2.03 -3.31
CA LYS A 71 -17.20 -1.83 -1.92
C LYS A 71 -16.27 -0.85 -1.22
N LYS A 72 -16.85 0.06 -0.44
CA LYS A 72 -16.06 0.92 0.46
C LYS A 72 -15.32 0.05 1.46
N ALA A 73 -14.06 0.39 1.72
CA ALA A 73 -13.24 -0.29 2.71
C ALA A 73 -12.66 0.72 3.70
N THR A 74 -12.72 0.38 4.98
CA THR A 74 -11.99 1.12 6.01
C THR A 74 -10.58 0.54 6.11
N ASN A 75 -9.59 1.29 5.61
CA ASN A 75 -8.18 0.92 5.71
C ASN A 75 -7.56 1.58 6.93
N ARG A 76 -6.69 0.85 7.64
CA ARG A 76 -5.97 1.36 8.82
C ARG A 76 -4.50 1.00 8.72
N VAL A 77 -3.64 2.00 8.85
CA VAL A 77 -2.19 1.81 8.99
C VAL A 77 -1.87 1.76 10.48
N TYR A 78 -1.23 0.69 10.92
CA TYR A 78 -0.78 0.52 12.31
C TYR A 78 0.69 0.95 12.41
N HIS A 79 1.02 1.77 13.42
CA HIS A 79 2.37 2.33 13.59
C HIS A 79 2.78 2.39 15.08
N SER A 80 2.52 1.30 15.81
CA SER A 80 2.85 1.15 17.23
C SER A 80 4.06 0.25 17.45
N LEU A 81 4.55 0.12 18.69
CA LEU A 81 5.65 -0.78 19.03
C LEU A 81 5.39 -2.25 18.60
N ASN A 82 4.14 -2.72 18.72
CA ASN A 82 3.76 -4.07 18.33
C ASN A 82 3.54 -4.23 16.81
N HIS A 83 3.36 -3.11 16.09
CA HIS A 83 3.15 -3.05 14.64
C HIS A 83 3.94 -1.87 14.03
N PRO A 84 5.28 -1.97 13.96
CA PRO A 84 6.14 -0.85 13.62
C PRO A 84 6.22 -0.64 12.11
N SER A 85 5.17 -0.06 11.50
CA SER A 85 5.26 0.38 10.11
C SER A 85 6.33 1.45 9.95
N VAL A 86 7.24 1.26 9.00
CA VAL A 86 8.42 2.13 8.79
C VAL A 86 8.65 2.36 7.30
N VAL A 87 9.36 3.46 6.99
CA VAL A 87 10.02 3.68 5.70
C VAL A 87 11.52 3.53 5.93
N ILE A 88 12.18 2.76 5.09
CA ILE A 88 13.63 2.56 5.13
C ILE A 88 14.24 3.46 4.06
N LEU A 89 15.14 4.35 4.47
CA LEU A 89 15.84 5.28 3.58
C LEU A 89 17.34 4.97 3.62
N ASN A 90 17.97 4.95 2.45
CA ASN A 90 19.42 4.90 2.34
C ASN A 90 19.96 6.33 2.53
N VAL A 91 20.50 6.61 3.71
CA VAL A 91 21.14 7.90 4.02
C VAL A 91 22.62 7.80 3.63
N LEU A 92 23.09 8.77 2.87
CA LEU A 92 24.50 8.89 2.49
C LEU A 92 25.19 9.82 3.50
N ASP A 93 26.43 9.48 3.85
CA ASP A 93 27.32 10.29 4.70
C ASP A 93 27.96 11.44 3.92
#